data_AF-A0AAN4R4L7-F1
#
_entry.id   AF-A0AAN4R4L7-F1
#
_cell.length_a   1.000
_cell.length_b   1.000
_cell.length_c   1.000
_cell.angle_alpha   90.00
_cell.angle_beta   90.00
_cell.angle_gamma   90.00
#
_symmetry.space_group_name_H-M   'P 1'
#
loop_
_entity.id
_entity.type
_entity.pdbx_description
1 polymer ?
#
loop_
_entity_poly.entity_id
_entity_poly.type
_entity_poly.pdbx_seq_one_letter_code
_entity_poly.pdbx_strand_id
1 'polypeptide(L)'
;MPRFDVKIVERLILRDQATLSIEACNAETAARIVLSGVFDDTSGGFRTVTLPDGTTASLDTDTVEDTDILAEVRAPNSEDLILTCGASDFLRTDRDMRRDLDGILARAILDTRHPESHDAARRLRLWLKEHDA
;
A
#
# COMPACT_ATOMS: atom_id res chain seq x y z
N MET A 1 -15.15 19.09 4.89
CA MET A 1 -14.29 18.08 5.56
C MET A 1 -12.89 18.68 5.67
N PRO A 2 -12.05 18.31 6.66
CA PRO A 2 -10.67 18.80 6.69
C PRO A 2 -9.89 18.33 5.47
N ARG A 3 -8.88 19.10 5.08
CA ARG A 3 -7.99 18.84 3.95
C ARG A 3 -6.62 18.45 4.47
N PHE A 4 -5.97 17.49 3.83
CA PHE A 4 -4.66 16.96 4.18
C PHE A 4 -3.78 16.92 2.94
N ASP A 5 -2.51 17.24 3.10
CA ASP A 5 -1.53 17.06 2.03
C ASP A 5 -0.87 15.70 2.23
N VAL A 6 -1.09 14.79 1.28
CA VAL A 6 -0.62 13.41 1.32
C VAL A 6 0.47 13.25 0.28
N LYS A 7 1.66 12.94 0.76
CA LYS A 7 2.84 12.74 -0.06
C LYS A 7 3.12 11.26 -0.23
N ILE A 8 3.38 10.85 -1.46
CA ILE A 8 3.68 9.47 -1.80
C ILE A 8 5.19 9.31 -1.88
N VAL A 9 5.70 8.34 -1.12
CA VAL A 9 7.12 8.10 -0.95
C VAL A 9 7.40 6.61 -1.16
N GLU A 10 8.40 6.30 -1.97
CA GLU A 10 8.88 4.93 -2.11
C GLU A 10 9.76 4.55 -0.91
N ARG A 11 9.44 3.43 -0.24
CA ARG A 11 9.99 3.09 1.09
C ARG A 11 11.51 2.93 1.12
N LEU A 12 12.12 2.37 0.07
CA LEU A 12 13.56 2.10 0.06
C LEU A 12 14.41 3.33 -0.25
N ILE A 13 13.92 4.20 -1.15
CA ILE A 13 14.70 5.33 -1.66
C ILE A 13 14.34 6.62 -0.91
N LEU A 14 13.22 6.64 -0.18
CA LEU A 14 12.65 7.80 0.51
C LEU A 14 12.62 9.05 -0.39
N ARG A 15 12.39 8.82 -1.69
CA ARG A 15 12.28 9.89 -2.66
C ARG A 15 10.85 10.40 -2.68
N ASP A 16 10.76 11.71 -2.62
CA ASP A 16 9.54 12.47 -2.73
C ASP A 16 9.06 12.45 -4.18
N GLN A 17 7.87 11.89 -4.43
CA GLN A 17 7.43 11.67 -5.82
C GLN A 17 6.20 12.49 -6.19
N ALA A 18 5.22 12.60 -5.30
CA ALA A 18 4.03 13.43 -5.54
C ALA A 18 3.36 13.84 -4.23
N THR A 19 2.77 15.04 -4.22
CA THR A 19 1.90 15.50 -3.13
C THR A 19 0.50 15.72 -3.67
N LEU A 20 -0.49 15.10 -3.02
CA LEU A 20 -1.91 15.18 -3.35
C LEU A 20 -2.66 15.83 -2.19
N SER A 21 -3.56 16.76 -2.48
CA SER A 21 -4.40 17.38 -1.45
C SER A 21 -5.74 16.68 -1.37
N ILE A 22 -6.04 16.08 -0.22
CA ILE A 22 -7.15 15.14 -0.02
C ILE A 22 -8.11 15.67 1.05
N GLU A 23 -9.40 15.69 0.73
CA GLU A 23 -10.45 15.96 1.72
C GLU A 23 -10.89 14.65 2.38
N ALA A 24 -10.68 14.54 3.69
CA ALA A 24 -10.97 13.33 4.45
C ALA A 24 -11.44 13.67 5.86
N CYS A 25 -12.01 12.71 6.59
CA CYS A 25 -12.41 12.94 7.98
C CYS A 25 -11.24 12.96 8.96
N ASN A 26 -10.12 12.32 8.62
CA ASN A 26 -8.87 12.28 9.38
C ASN A 26 -7.67 11.94 8.47
N ALA A 27 -6.45 12.07 8.99
CA ALA A 27 -5.21 11.81 8.26
C ALA A 27 -5.11 10.35 7.77
N GLU A 28 -5.55 9.39 8.57
CA GLU A 28 -5.56 7.96 8.21
C GLU A 28 -6.41 7.69 6.97
N THR A 29 -7.60 8.30 6.91
CA THR A 29 -8.51 8.15 5.77
C THR A 29 -7.92 8.82 4.52
N ALA A 30 -7.24 9.96 4.67
CA ALA A 30 -6.56 10.61 3.56
C ALA A 30 -5.45 9.73 2.98
N ALA A 31 -4.61 9.12 3.85
CA ALA A 31 -3.59 8.17 3.42
C ALA A 31 -4.19 6.97 2.68
N ARG A 32 -5.27 6.38 3.23
CA ARG A 32 -5.94 5.22 2.64
C ARG A 32 -6.49 5.52 1.24
N ILE A 33 -7.11 6.68 1.04
CA ILE A 33 -7.62 7.11 -0.27
C ILE A 33 -6.49 7.09 -1.29
N VAL A 34 -5.35 7.70 -0.96
CA VAL A 34 -4.19 7.78 -1.86
C VAL A 34 -3.59 6.41 -2.13
N LEU A 35 -3.31 5.63 -1.08
CA LEU A 35 -2.69 4.31 -1.20
C LEU A 35 -3.58 3.33 -1.98
N SER A 36 -4.90 3.44 -1.87
CA SER A 36 -5.84 2.58 -2.63
C SER A 36 -5.90 2.89 -4.12
N GLY A 37 -5.48 4.09 -4.52
CA GLY A 37 -5.44 4.53 -5.91
C GLY A 37 -4.14 4.16 -6.62
N VAL A 38 -3.16 3.62 -5.90
CA VAL A 38 -1.86 3.21 -6.45
C VAL A 38 -2.03 1.94 -7.26
N PHE A 39 -1.64 1.97 -8.54
CA PHE A 39 -1.61 0.78 -9.38
C PHE A 39 -0.27 0.05 -9.21
N ASP A 40 -0.30 -1.28 -9.18
CA ASP A 40 0.91 -2.11 -9.13
C ASP A 40 1.67 -2.13 -10.47
N ASP A 41 1.03 -1.72 -11.56
CA ASP A 41 1.64 -1.69 -12.89
C ASP A 41 2.63 -0.52 -13.01
N THR A 42 3.88 -0.86 -13.28
CA THR A 42 5.01 0.07 -13.47
C THR A 42 5.43 0.19 -14.94
N SER A 43 4.57 -0.25 -15.87
CA SER A 43 4.80 -0.19 -17.32
C SER A 43 5.32 1.17 -17.78
N GLY A 44 6.60 1.21 -18.17
CA GLY A 44 7.26 2.41 -18.68
C GLY A 44 8.06 3.24 -17.66
N GLY A 45 8.28 2.72 -16.44
CA GLY A 45 9.08 3.40 -15.41
C GLY A 45 8.30 4.46 -14.62
N PHE A 46 6.97 4.44 -14.74
CA PHE A 46 6.08 5.28 -13.96
C PHE A 46 5.07 4.43 -13.22
N ARG A 47 4.72 4.83 -12.00
CA ARG A 47 3.60 4.27 -11.28
C ARG A 47 2.48 5.30 -11.18
N THR A 48 1.29 4.97 -11.65
CA THR A 48 0.15 5.89 -11.63
C THR A 48 -0.68 5.71 -10.37
N VAL A 49 -1.13 6.83 -9.82
CA VAL A 49 -2.08 6.90 -8.71
C VAL A 49 -3.32 7.60 -9.21
N THR A 50 -4.45 6.90 -9.21
CA THR A 50 -5.76 7.45 -9.58
C THR A 50 -6.64 7.53 -8.35
N LEU A 51 -6.99 8.75 -7.96
CA LEU A 51 -7.90 8.99 -6.86
C LEU A 51 -9.35 8.65 -7.25
N PRO A 52 -10.23 8.41 -6.26
CA PRO A 52 -11.64 8.11 -6.51
C PRO A 52 -12.40 9.20 -7.29
N ASP A 53 -11.93 10.45 -7.24
CA ASP A 53 -12.49 11.58 -7.98
C ASP A 53 -11.99 11.66 -9.44
N GLY A 54 -11.13 10.74 -9.86
CA GLY A 54 -10.53 10.67 -11.19
C GLY A 54 -9.24 11.48 -11.33
N THR A 55 -8.79 12.19 -10.29
CA THR A 55 -7.50 12.89 -10.29
C THR A 55 -6.37 11.87 -10.40
N THR A 56 -5.45 12.10 -11.33
CA THR A 56 -4.29 11.25 -11.51
C THR A 56 -3.00 11.96 -11.10
N ALA A 57 -2.10 11.22 -10.48
CA ALA A 57 -0.71 11.60 -10.28
C ALA A 57 0.19 10.48 -10.80
N SER A 58 1.30 10.86 -11.41
CA SER A 58 2.32 9.92 -11.88
C SER A 58 3.54 10.02 -10.97
N LEU A 59 4.02 8.86 -10.56
CA LEU A 59 5.27 8.67 -9.85
C LEU A 59 6.33 8.41 -10.90
N ASP A 60 7.28 9.34 -11.05
CA ASP A 60 8.42 9.19 -11.95
C ASP A 60 9.52 8.41 -11.24
N THR A 61 9.93 7.29 -11.83
CA THR A 61 10.79 6.33 -11.14
C THR A 61 11.84 5.77 -12.09
N ASP A 62 12.99 6.43 -12.11
CA ASP A 62 14.23 5.93 -12.73
C ASP A 62 14.76 4.63 -12.07
N THR A 63 14.15 4.15 -10.98
CA THR A 63 14.69 3.03 -10.17
C THR A 63 13.61 2.33 -9.32
N VAL A 64 12.47 1.92 -9.90
CA VAL A 64 11.54 1.05 -9.16
C VAL A 64 12.17 -0.33 -8.99
N GLU A 65 12.61 -0.63 -7.79
CA GLU A 65 12.51 -2.00 -7.29
C GLU A 65 11.08 -2.15 -6.78
N ASP A 66 10.36 -3.25 -7.06
CA ASP A 66 8.98 -3.52 -6.63
C ASP A 66 8.83 -3.41 -5.10
N THR A 67 8.79 -2.19 -4.58
CA THR A 67 8.93 -1.87 -3.17
C THR A 67 7.67 -1.21 -2.65
N ASP A 68 7.49 -1.34 -1.34
CA ASP A 68 6.38 -0.74 -0.62
C ASP A 68 6.31 0.77 -0.86
N ILE A 69 5.09 1.26 -1.11
CA ILE A 69 4.79 2.69 -1.12
C ILE A 69 4.24 3.12 0.24
N LEU A 70 4.75 4.24 0.72
CA LEU A 70 4.31 4.92 1.92
C LEU A 70 3.55 6.20 1.57
N ALA A 71 2.57 6.53 2.40
CA ALA A 71 1.92 7.82 2.45
C ALA A 71 2.43 8.57 3.68
N GLU A 72 2.93 9.78 3.46
CA GLU A 72 3.20 10.77 4.51
C GLU A 72 2.10 11.83 4.49
N VAL A 73 1.38 11.97 5.60
CA VAL A 73 0.27 12.92 5.69
C VAL A 73 0.68 14.12 6.53
N ARG A 74 0.39 15.31 6.00
CA ARG A 74 0.65 16.61 6.65
C ARG A 74 -0.62 17.43 6.71
N ALA A 75 -0.62 18.41 7.63
CA ALA A 75 -1.65 19.45 7.62
C ALA A 75 -1.46 20.32 6.36
N PRO A 76 -2.52 20.95 5.84
CA PRO A 76 -2.45 21.69 4.58
C PRO A 76 -1.50 22.88 4.73
N ASN A 77 -0.53 23.00 3.81
CA ASN A 77 0.55 24.00 3.85
C ASN A 77 1.42 23.95 5.13
N SER A 78 1.54 22.77 5.75
CA SER A 78 2.45 22.56 6.89
C SER A 78 3.52 21.54 6.53
N GLU A 79 4.73 21.75 7.06
CA GLU A 79 5.80 20.75 7.02
C GLU A 79 5.64 19.68 8.11
N ASP A 80 4.74 19.90 9.07
CA ASP A 80 4.54 19.00 10.20
C ASP A 80 3.91 17.68 9.74
N LEU A 81 4.70 16.62 9.84
CA LEU A 81 4.30 15.25 9.59
C LEU A 81 3.33 14.77 10.67
N ILE A 82 2.11 14.41 10.25
CA ILE A 82 1.06 13.87 11.13
C ILE A 82 1.15 12.34 11.21
N LEU A 83 1.39 11.69 10.06
CA LEU A 83 1.33 10.23 9.93
C LEU A 83 2.24 9.76 8.79
N THR A 84 2.91 8.63 8.98
CA THR A 84 3.53 7.85 7.90
C THR A 84 3.01 6.42 7.97
N CYS A 85 2.55 5.87 6.85
CA CYS A 85 1.96 4.54 6.77
C CYS A 85 2.03 3.96 5.35
N GLY A 86 2.22 2.65 5.23
CA GLY A 86 2.14 1.91 3.98
C GLY A 86 0.77 1.27 3.74
N ALA A 87 0.55 0.77 2.52
CA ALA A 87 -0.70 0.07 2.18
C ALA A 87 -0.94 -1.18 3.06
N SER A 88 0.15 -1.87 3.43
CA SER A 88 0.13 -3.04 4.31
C SER A 88 -0.33 -2.73 5.74
N ASP A 89 -0.10 -1.51 6.24
CA ASP A 89 -0.55 -1.08 7.58
C ASP A 89 -2.08 -1.02 7.70
N PHE A 90 -2.76 -0.94 6.55
CA PHE A 90 -4.22 -0.89 6.46
C PHE A 90 -4.86 -2.19 5.99
N LEU A 91 -4.08 -3.27 5.86
CA LEU A 91 -4.59 -4.56 5.41
C LEU A 91 -5.58 -5.13 6.44
N ARG A 92 -6.85 -4.76 6.29
CA ARG A 92 -7.96 -5.42 6.99
C ARG A 92 -8.49 -6.49 6.05
N THR A 93 -8.05 -7.72 6.28
CA THR A 93 -8.57 -8.86 5.54
C THR A 93 -10.00 -9.13 6.03
N ASP A 94 -11.00 -9.03 5.16
CA ASP A 94 -12.33 -9.54 5.47
C ASP A 94 -12.34 -11.08 5.40
N ARG A 95 -13.47 -11.69 5.78
CA ARG A 95 -13.58 -13.15 5.86
C ARG A 95 -13.35 -13.84 4.51
N ASP A 96 -13.82 -13.23 3.41
CA ASP A 96 -13.72 -13.81 2.08
C ASP A 96 -12.29 -13.68 1.55
N MET A 97 -11.66 -12.51 1.72
CA MET A 97 -10.27 -12.27 1.38
C MET A 97 -9.31 -13.17 2.19
N ARG A 98 -9.59 -13.42 3.47
CA ARG A 98 -8.84 -14.41 4.28
C ARG A 98 -8.96 -15.81 3.74
N ARG A 99 -10.17 -16.24 3.37
CA ARG A 99 -10.41 -17.57 2.81
C ARG A 99 -9.65 -17.75 1.50
N ASP A 100 -9.68 -16.73 0.65
CA ASP A 100 -9.00 -16.75 -0.63
C ASP A 100 -7.47 -16.77 -0.44
N LEU A 101 -6.95 -15.96 0.48
CA LEU A 101 -5.53 -15.98 0.89
C LEU A 101 -5.12 -17.34 1.46
N ASP A 102 -5.91 -17.96 2.35
CA ASP A 102 -5.62 -19.30 2.88
C ASP A 102 -5.52 -20.34 1.76
N GLY A 103 -6.42 -20.27 0.77
CA GLY A 103 -6.40 -21.14 -0.40
C GLY A 103 -5.21 -20.90 -1.34
N ILE A 104 -4.77 -19.65 -1.50
CA ILE A 104 -3.55 -19.30 -2.24
C ILE A 104 -2.31 -19.85 -1.52
N LEU A 105 -2.18 -19.57 -0.22
CA LEU A 105 -1.04 -20.01 0.58
C LEU A 105 -0.96 -21.52 0.70
N ALA A 106 -2.10 -22.21 0.83
CA ALA A 106 -2.16 -23.68 0.82
C ALA A 106 -1.60 -24.27 -0.49
N ARG A 107 -1.91 -23.66 -1.64
CA ARG A 107 -1.38 -24.07 -2.94
C ARG A 107 0.12 -23.76 -3.07
N ALA A 108 0.55 -22.57 -2.62
CA ALA A 108 1.95 -22.18 -2.66
C ALA A 108 2.85 -23.12 -1.84
N ILE A 109 2.38 -23.61 -0.69
CA ILE A 109 3.11 -24.59 0.15
C ILE A 109 3.28 -25.94 -0.55
N LEU A 110 2.35 -26.31 -1.44
CA LEU A 110 2.41 -27.56 -2.19
C LEU A 110 3.14 -27.42 -3.54
N ASP A 111 3.45 -26.19 -3.97
CA ASP A 111 4.13 -25.95 -5.24
C ASP A 111 5.61 -26.29 -5.12
N THR A 112 6.02 -27.42 -5.69
CA THR A 112 7.39 -27.91 -5.65
C THR A 112 8.35 -27.11 -6.54
N ARG A 113 7.84 -26.17 -7.36
CA ARG A 113 8.67 -25.31 -8.23
C ARG A 113 9.34 -24.18 -7.46
N HIS A 114 8.79 -23.81 -6.30
CA HIS A 114 9.26 -22.70 -5.46
C HIS A 114 9.37 -23.10 -3.98
N PRO A 115 10.25 -24.06 -3.63
CA PRO A 115 10.41 -24.54 -2.25
C PRO A 115 10.85 -23.44 -1.27
N GLU A 116 11.56 -22.41 -1.74
CA GLU A 116 11.95 -21.23 -0.96
C GLU A 116 10.75 -20.48 -0.38
N SER A 117 9.61 -20.53 -1.05
CA SER A 117 8.38 -19.83 -0.68
C SER A 117 7.59 -20.56 0.42
N HIS A 118 7.90 -21.83 0.70
CA HIS A 118 7.09 -22.69 1.57
C HIS A 118 7.06 -22.20 3.02
N ASP A 119 8.22 -21.83 3.56
CA ASP A 119 8.32 -21.40 4.96
C ASP A 119 7.63 -20.04 5.16
N ALA A 120 7.82 -19.11 4.23
CA ALA A 120 7.14 -17.81 4.21
C ALA A 120 5.62 -18.00 4.14
N ALA A 121 5.13 -18.84 3.23
CA ALA A 121 3.70 -19.12 3.08
C ALA A 121 3.11 -19.80 4.34
N ARG A 122 3.84 -20.70 4.99
CA ARG A 122 3.41 -21.32 6.26
C ARG A 122 3.28 -20.30 7.39
N ARG A 123 4.28 -19.43 7.57
CA ARG A 123 4.28 -18.40 8.61
C ARG A 123 3.14 -17.40 8.41
N LEU A 124 2.94 -16.94 7.18
CA LEU A 124 1.86 -16.01 6.86
C LEU A 124 0.48 -16.64 7.06
N ARG A 125 0.33 -17.93 6.71
CA ARG A 125 -0.92 -18.69 6.94
C ARG A 125 -1.23 -18.88 8.43
N LEU A 126 -0.21 -19.06 9.27
CA LEU A 126 -0.38 -19.10 10.73
C LEU A 126 -0.80 -17.73 11.27
N TRP A 127 -0.12 -16.66 10.84
CA TRP A 127 -0.45 -15.29 11.22
C TRP A 127 -1.91 -14.93 10.91
N LEU A 128 -2.40 -15.31 9.71
CA LEU A 128 -3.81 -15.09 9.32
C LEU A 128 -4.82 -15.80 10.24
N LYS A 129 -4.46 -16.96 10.79
CA LYS A 129 -5.32 -17.71 11.74
C LYS A 129 -5.29 -17.10 13.13
N GLU A 130 -4.15 -16.57 13.56
CA GLU A 130 -3.99 -15.94 14.87
C GLU A 130 -4.69 -14.59 14.95
N HIS A 131 -4.82 -13.88 13.83
CA HIS A 131 -5.48 -12.57 13.73
C HIS A 131 -6.96 -12.70 13.34
N ASP A 132 -7.60 -13.84 13.64
CA ASP A 132 -9.02 -14.10 13.35
C ASP A 132 -10.00 -13.48 14.38
N ALA A 133 -9.51 -12.57 15.24
CA ALA A 133 -10.25 -11.92 16.33
C ALA A 133 -10.91 -10.58 15.92
#